data_AF-A0AAN7PJS8-F1
#
_entry.id   AF-A0AAN7PJS8-F1
#
_cell.length_a   1.000
_cell.length_b   1.000
_cell.length_c   1.000
_cell.angle_alpha   90.00
_cell.angle_beta   90.00
_cell.angle_gamma   90.00
#
_symmetry.space_group_name_H-M   'P 1'
#
loop_
_entity.id
_entity.type
_entity.pdbx_description
1 polymer ?
#
loop_
_entity_poly.entity_id
_entity_poly.type
_entity_poly.pdbx_seq_one_letter_code
_entity_poly.pdbx_strand_id
1 'polypeptide(L)'
;MLQNTPRPKEEIPAEVEDAVTPLVWASGIPGWSKAAEPIKVVLKPGSKLVRQKQYPVKWEARKGLEELITKFLDYGLLIECESEYNTPILSVKKQNGKEYRLAQDLRAVNQIVQDIHPVVANPYTLLTSLKEKHKRFTVLDLKDAFFCIPLDKESQAYLPLNGKAPPLDARHNSPGHCYLKGSKIVL
;
A
#
# COMPACT_ATOMS: atom_id res chain seq x y z
N MET A 1 11.04 25.22 -21.98
CA MET A 1 9.79 24.46 -21.72
C MET A 1 9.97 23.06 -22.31
N LEU A 2 10.43 22.08 -21.54
CA LEU A 2 10.50 20.70 -22.02
C LEU A 2 9.09 20.11 -21.94
N GLN A 3 8.53 19.75 -23.09
CA GLN A 3 7.23 19.10 -23.17
C GLN A 3 7.37 17.68 -22.61
N ASN A 4 6.74 17.38 -21.48
CA ASN A 4 6.56 16.02 -20.99
C ASN A 4 5.53 15.31 -21.89
N THR A 5 5.97 14.85 -23.06
CA THR A 5 5.22 13.86 -23.82
C THR A 5 5.28 12.52 -23.06
N PRO A 6 4.16 11.81 -22.86
CA PRO A 6 4.20 10.48 -22.28
C PRO A 6 5.05 9.60 -23.20
N ARG A 7 6.11 8.99 -22.65
CA ARG A 7 6.86 7.97 -23.39
C ARG A 7 5.86 6.87 -23.81
N PRO A 8 5.92 6.39 -25.07
CA PRO A 8 5.20 5.19 -25.46
C PRO A 8 5.50 4.08 -24.46
N LYS A 9 4.48 3.33 -24.05
CA LYS A 9 4.74 2.09 -23.30
C LYS A 9 5.44 1.15 -24.27
N GLU A 10 6.74 0.96 -24.10
CA GLU A 10 7.46 -0.10 -24.80
C GLU A 10 6.85 -1.43 -24.33
N GLU A 11 6.21 -2.14 -25.25
CA GLU A 11 5.65 -3.46 -25.00
C GLU A 11 6.81 -4.46 -24.91
N ILE A 12 6.72 -5.37 -23.95
CA ILE A 12 7.73 -6.41 -23.77
C ILE A 12 7.67 -7.30 -25.02
N PRO A 13 8.79 -7.58 -25.70
CA PRO A 13 8.79 -8.49 -26.84
C PRO A 13 8.20 -9.84 -26.46
N ALA A 14 7.32 -10.40 -27.29
CA ALA A 14 6.65 -11.68 -27.01
C ALA A 14 7.63 -12.81 -26.67
N GLU A 15 8.80 -12.81 -27.30
CA GLU A 15 9.90 -13.74 -27.02
C GLU A 15 10.37 -13.72 -25.56
N VAL A 16 10.39 -12.54 -24.93
CA VAL A 16 10.77 -12.35 -23.53
C VAL A 16 9.60 -12.73 -22.62
N GLU A 17 8.38 -12.42 -23.03
CA GLU A 17 7.17 -12.76 -22.28
C GLU A 17 6.97 -14.29 -22.20
N ASP A 18 7.13 -14.99 -23.33
CA ASP A 18 6.98 -16.44 -23.46
C ASP A 18 8.14 -17.22 -22.82
N ALA A 19 9.35 -16.63 -22.77
CA ALA A 19 10.52 -17.26 -22.15
C ALA A 19 10.49 -17.24 -20.62
N VAL A 20 9.60 -16.44 -20.03
CA VAL A 20 9.51 -16.23 -18.58
C VAL A 20 8.26 -16.95 -18.05
N THR A 21 8.39 -17.66 -16.92
CA THR A 21 7.24 -18.37 -16.35
C THR A 21 6.09 -17.40 -16.08
N PRO A 22 4.87 -17.63 -16.60
CA PRO A 22 3.77 -16.67 -16.47
C PRO A 22 3.43 -16.27 -15.02
N LEU A 23 3.78 -17.13 -14.05
CA LEU A 23 3.61 -16.90 -12.61
C LEU A 23 4.45 -15.76 -12.03
N VAL A 24 5.52 -15.31 -12.70
CA VAL A 24 6.37 -14.23 -12.15
C VAL A 24 5.88 -12.83 -12.53
N TRP A 25 4.99 -12.72 -13.53
CA TRP A 25 4.40 -11.45 -13.91
C TRP A 25 3.24 -11.09 -13.01
N ALA A 26 3.08 -9.80 -12.71
CA ALA A 26 2.04 -9.34 -11.80
C ALA A 26 0.64 -9.53 -12.39
N SER A 27 -0.20 -10.34 -11.75
CA SER A 27 -1.54 -10.72 -12.21
C SER A 27 -2.66 -9.76 -11.77
N GLY A 28 -2.31 -8.65 -11.13
CA GLY A 28 -3.25 -7.65 -10.60
C GLY A 28 -3.65 -7.87 -9.13
N ILE A 29 -3.40 -9.06 -8.60
CA ILE A 29 -3.48 -9.36 -7.16
C ILE A 29 -2.05 -9.27 -6.59
N PRO A 30 -1.81 -8.58 -5.47
CA PRO A 30 -0.49 -8.56 -4.86
C PRO A 30 0.00 -9.96 -4.47
N GLY A 31 1.29 -10.20 -4.69
CA GLY A 31 1.92 -11.46 -4.31
C GLY A 31 2.13 -11.57 -2.80
N TRP A 32 2.47 -12.77 -2.33
CA TRP A 32 2.84 -13.03 -0.94
C TRP A 32 4.24 -13.67 -0.91
N SER A 33 5.16 -13.09 -0.13
CA SER A 33 6.48 -13.69 0.06
C SER A 33 6.36 -14.88 1.00
N LYS A 34 6.68 -16.08 0.49
CA LYS A 34 6.71 -17.31 1.30
C LYS A 34 7.90 -17.38 2.27
N ALA A 35 8.92 -16.56 2.04
CA ALA A 35 10.17 -16.58 2.79
C ALA A 35 10.29 -15.42 3.79
N ALA A 36 9.43 -14.39 3.69
CA ALA A 36 9.49 -13.26 4.60
C ALA A 36 8.76 -13.58 5.90
N GLU A 37 9.44 -13.34 7.02
CA GLU A 37 8.80 -13.34 8.33
C GLU A 37 7.97 -12.06 8.53
N PRO A 38 6.88 -12.11 9.34
CA PRO A 38 6.12 -10.92 9.66
C PRO A 38 6.96 -9.82 10.30
N ILE A 39 6.86 -8.61 9.76
CA ILE A 39 7.59 -7.46 10.26
C ILE A 39 6.97 -6.98 11.58
N LYS A 40 7.79 -6.91 12.63
CA LYS A 40 7.40 -6.32 13.90
C LYS A 40 7.82 -4.85 13.97
N VAL A 41 6.85 -3.96 14.17
CA VAL A 41 7.07 -2.54 14.39
C VAL A 41 7.26 -2.29 15.89
N VAL A 42 8.44 -1.80 16.26
CA VAL A 42 8.78 -1.49 17.66
C VAL A 42 8.56 -0.01 17.93
N LEU A 43 7.85 0.31 19.00
CA LEU A 43 7.63 1.69 19.43
C LEU A 43 8.73 2.16 20.40
N LYS A 44 9.01 3.46 20.40
CA LYS A 44 9.92 4.11 21.35
C LYS A 44 9.37 4.00 22.78
N PRO A 45 10.21 3.74 23.80
CA PRO A 45 9.76 3.67 25.18
C PRO A 45 9.03 4.95 25.62
N GLY A 46 7.88 4.81 26.27
CA GLY A 46 7.08 5.95 26.74
C GLY A 46 6.35 6.71 25.62
N SER A 47 6.25 6.16 24.41
CA SER A 47 5.48 6.76 23.32
C SER A 47 4.01 6.97 23.70
N LYS A 48 3.45 8.10 23.29
CA LYS A 48 2.02 8.40 23.45
C LYS A 48 1.21 7.77 22.32
N LEU A 49 -0.03 7.40 22.64
CA LEU A 49 -1.02 6.92 21.67
C LEU A 49 -1.25 7.96 20.56
N VAL A 50 -1.19 7.53 19.30
CA VAL A 50 -1.45 8.40 18.13
C VAL A 50 -2.92 8.26 17.73
N ARG A 51 -3.71 9.31 17.98
CA ARG A 51 -5.13 9.36 17.58
C ARG A 51 -5.44 10.68 16.87
N GLN A 52 -5.18 10.72 15.56
CA GLN A 52 -5.48 11.86 14.72
C GLN A 52 -6.89 11.77 14.15
N LYS A 53 -7.60 12.90 14.00
CA LYS A 53 -8.93 12.91 13.37
C LYS A 53 -8.80 12.80 11.85
N GLN A 54 -9.75 12.11 11.23
CA GLN A 54 -9.85 12.05 9.77
C GLN A 54 -10.05 13.47 9.19
N TYR A 55 -9.22 13.86 8.23
CA TYR A 55 -9.40 15.11 7.49
C TYR A 55 -10.70 15.06 6.67
N PRO A 56 -11.36 16.22 6.44
CA PRO A 56 -12.50 16.28 5.54
C PRO A 56 -12.13 15.75 4.14
N VAL A 57 -12.87 14.74 3.67
CA VAL A 57 -12.70 14.16 2.34
C VAL A 57 -13.89 14.58 1.47
N LYS A 58 -13.61 15.09 0.27
CA LYS A 58 -14.65 15.46 -0.70
C LYS A 58 -15.45 14.23 -1.13
N TRP A 59 -16.71 14.43 -1.50
CA TRP A 59 -17.61 13.36 -1.93
C TRP A 59 -17.04 12.56 -3.12
N GLU A 60 -16.52 13.22 -4.14
CA GLU A 60 -16.01 12.56 -5.35
C GLU A 60 -14.79 11.69 -5.02
N ALA A 61 -13.93 12.18 -4.13
CA ALA A 61 -12.79 11.43 -3.65
C ALA A 61 -13.21 10.22 -2.81
N ARG A 62 -14.25 10.36 -1.97
CA ARG A 62 -14.77 9.25 -1.17
C ARG A 62 -15.26 8.10 -2.06
N LYS A 63 -16.03 8.42 -3.11
CA LYS A 63 -16.50 7.41 -4.08
C LYS A 63 -15.34 6.71 -4.79
N GLY A 64 -14.30 7.46 -5.20
CA GLY A 64 -13.13 6.87 -5.85
C GLY A 64 -12.25 6.04 -4.92
N LEU A 65 -12.24 6.32 -3.62
CA LEU A 65 -11.53 5.53 -2.63
C LEU A 65 -12.30 4.27 -2.20
N GLU A 66 -13.63 4.29 -2.28
CA GLU A 66 -14.49 3.16 -1.92
C GLU A 66 -14.16 1.91 -2.74
N GLU A 67 -14.11 2.04 -4.08
CA GLU A 67 -13.74 0.93 -4.97
C GLU A 67 -12.34 0.36 -4.67
N LEU A 68 -11.41 1.23 -4.24
CA LEU A 68 -10.05 0.81 -3.90
C LEU A 68 -10.00 0.05 -2.56
N ILE A 69 -10.73 0.54 -1.56
CA ILE A 69 -10.83 -0.11 -0.24
C ILE A 69 -11.50 -1.47 -0.38
N THR A 70 -12.59 -1.58 -1.15
CA THR A 70 -13.25 -2.87 -1.41
C THR A 70 -12.28 -3.87 -2.04
N LYS A 71 -11.50 -3.48 -3.05
CA LYS A 71 -10.49 -4.36 -3.64
C LYS A 71 -9.43 -4.80 -2.64
N PHE A 72 -8.98 -3.92 -1.77
CA PHE A 72 -8.00 -4.27 -0.75
C PHE A 72 -8.56 -5.21 0.32
N LEU A 73 -9.85 -5.08 0.68
CA LEU A 73 -10.55 -6.04 1.53
C LEU A 73 -10.67 -7.41 0.84
N ASP A 74 -11.07 -7.43 -0.44
CA ASP A 74 -11.18 -8.67 -1.23
C ASP A 74 -9.84 -9.40 -1.38
N TYR A 75 -8.74 -8.65 -1.48
CA TYR A 75 -7.38 -9.20 -1.52
C TYR A 75 -6.83 -9.58 -0.14
N GLY A 76 -7.55 -9.28 0.94
CA GLY A 76 -7.09 -9.52 2.31
C GLY A 76 -5.91 -8.63 2.75
N LEU A 77 -5.68 -7.52 2.05
CA LEU A 77 -4.66 -6.50 2.38
C LEU A 77 -5.17 -5.50 3.43
N LEU A 78 -6.47 -5.53 3.67
CA LEU A 78 -7.14 -4.72 4.66
C LEU A 78 -8.05 -5.63 5.47
N ILE A 79 -8.06 -5.41 6.78
CA ILE A 79 -8.96 -6.13 7.70
C ILE A 79 -9.70 -5.15 8.60
N GLU A 80 -10.95 -5.44 8.90
CA GLU A 80 -11.71 -4.68 9.89
C GLU A 80 -11.16 -4.93 11.29
N CYS A 81 -10.99 -3.86 12.06
CA CYS A 81 -10.50 -3.95 13.43
C CYS A 81 -11.04 -2.81 14.31
N GLU A 82 -10.87 -3.00 15.62
CA GLU A 82 -10.95 -1.92 16.58
C GLU A 82 -9.53 -1.59 17.04
N SER A 83 -9.10 -0.36 16.83
CA SER A 83 -7.78 0.11 17.28
C SER A 83 -7.92 1.41 18.06
N GLU A 84 -7.11 1.57 19.09
CA GLU A 84 -6.98 2.82 19.83
C GLU A 84 -6.23 3.89 19.01
N TYR A 85 -5.37 3.46 18.08
CA TYR A 85 -4.62 4.32 17.16
C TYR A 85 -5.54 4.85 16.05
N ASN A 86 -5.27 6.02 15.50
CA ASN A 86 -5.94 6.49 14.28
C ASN A 86 -5.00 7.38 13.48
N THR A 87 -4.88 7.10 12.19
CA THR A 87 -4.21 7.99 11.24
C THR A 87 -5.19 8.38 10.14
N PRO A 88 -5.10 9.62 9.62
CA PRO A 88 -6.02 10.08 8.60
C PRO A 88 -5.59 9.59 7.22
N ILE A 89 -6.57 9.36 6.37
CA ILE A 89 -6.37 9.10 4.94
C ILE A 89 -6.42 10.40 4.14
N LEU A 90 -5.60 10.45 3.10
CA LEU A 90 -5.52 11.50 2.10
C LEU A 90 -5.94 10.91 0.76
N SER A 91 -6.83 11.62 0.06
CA SER A 91 -7.17 11.31 -1.32
C SER A 91 -6.26 12.08 -2.26
N VAL A 92 -5.46 11.35 -3.05
CA VAL A 92 -4.57 11.96 -4.04
C VAL A 92 -5.08 11.66 -5.43
N LYS A 93 -5.44 12.70 -6.18
CA LYS A 93 -5.92 12.54 -7.54
C LYS A 93 -4.78 12.10 -8.46
N LYS A 94 -4.99 11.06 -9.28
CA LYS A 94 -4.01 10.68 -10.31
C LYS A 94 -3.95 11.76 -11.40
N GLN A 95 -2.84 11.80 -12.14
CA GLN A 95 -2.63 12.76 -13.24
C GLN A 95 -3.73 12.71 -14.31
N ASN A 96 -4.36 11.55 -14.51
CA ASN A 96 -5.48 11.38 -15.44
C ASN A 96 -6.77 12.08 -15.00
N GLY A 97 -6.84 12.60 -13.77
CA GLY A 97 -7.96 13.39 -13.27
C GLY A 97 -9.26 12.61 -13.01
N LYS A 98 -9.27 11.29 -13.15
CA LYS A 98 -10.46 10.44 -12.94
C LYS A 98 -10.31 9.50 -11.76
N GLU A 99 -9.09 9.02 -11.51
CA GLU A 99 -8.81 8.06 -10.44
C GLU A 99 -8.20 8.72 -9.21
N TYR A 100 -8.41 8.09 -8.05
CA TYR A 100 -7.82 8.48 -6.79
C TYR A 100 -6.84 7.41 -6.27
N ARG A 101 -5.87 7.86 -5.49
CA ARG A 101 -4.98 7.02 -4.68
C ARG A 101 -5.31 7.27 -3.22
N LEU A 102 -5.28 6.19 -2.45
CA LEU A 102 -5.30 6.26 -1.00
C LEU A 102 -3.86 6.47 -0.52
N ALA A 103 -3.63 7.51 0.26
CA ALA A 103 -2.38 7.74 0.98
C ALA A 103 -2.68 7.89 2.47
N GLN A 104 -1.96 7.20 3.33
CA GLN A 104 -2.11 7.30 4.79
C GLN A 104 -1.08 8.28 5.34
N ASP A 105 -1.50 9.20 6.20
CA ASP A 105 -0.59 10.13 6.86
C ASP A 105 0.02 9.46 8.10
N LEU A 106 1.15 8.78 7.91
CA LEU A 106 1.85 8.04 8.96
C LEU A 106 2.87 8.89 9.74
N ARG A 107 2.91 10.22 9.55
CA ARG A 107 3.96 11.06 10.14
C ARG A 107 4.01 10.97 11.67
N ALA A 108 2.86 10.97 12.35
CA ALA A 108 2.83 10.86 13.80
C ALA A 108 3.17 9.45 14.30
N VAL A 109 2.83 8.41 13.55
CA VAL A 109 3.25 7.03 13.87
C VAL A 109 4.77 6.91 13.71
N ASN A 110 5.33 7.39 12.59
CA ASN A 110 6.77 7.34 12.35
C ASN A 110 7.60 8.07 13.42
N GLN A 111 7.05 9.11 14.08
CA GLN A 111 7.73 9.80 15.18
C GLN A 111 7.86 8.93 16.45
N ILE A 112 6.89 8.04 16.70
CA ILE A 112 6.87 7.17 17.87
C ILE A 112 7.46 5.78 17.60
N VAL A 113 7.67 5.40 16.34
CA VAL A 113 8.35 4.16 15.96
C VAL A 113 9.85 4.30 16.23
N GLN A 114 10.48 3.22 16.69
CA GLN A 114 11.92 3.14 16.91
C GLN A 114 12.68 3.23 15.58
N ASP A 115 13.70 4.08 15.54
CA ASP A 115 14.51 4.24 14.34
C ASP A 115 15.38 3.00 14.11
N ILE A 116 15.42 2.54 12.87
CA ILE A 116 16.30 1.45 12.43
C ILE A 116 17.46 2.03 11.61
N HIS A 117 18.61 1.35 11.65
CA HIS A 117 19.74 1.75 10.82
C HIS A 117 19.41 1.51 9.33
N PRO A 118 19.50 2.51 8.45
CA PRO A 118 19.23 2.33 7.03
C PRO A 118 20.33 1.48 6.40
N VAL A 119 19.98 0.26 5.98
CA VAL A 119 20.91 -0.69 5.34
C VAL A 119 20.91 -0.59 3.81
N VAL A 120 20.01 0.20 3.22
CA VAL A 120 19.90 0.34 1.76
C VAL A 120 21.03 1.22 1.24
N ALA A 121 21.87 0.66 0.38
CA ALA A 121 22.98 1.39 -0.24
C ALA A 121 22.47 2.44 -1.24
N ASN A 122 23.23 3.54 -1.37
CA ASN A 122 22.96 4.57 -2.38
C ASN A 122 23.04 3.95 -3.80
N PRO A 123 22.13 4.30 -4.73
CA PRO A 123 22.16 3.83 -6.11
C PRO A 123 23.51 3.99 -6.80
N TYR A 124 24.24 5.08 -6.57
CA TYR A 124 25.57 5.30 -7.13
C TYR A 124 26.56 4.23 -6.65
N THR A 125 26.60 3.97 -5.34
CA THR A 125 27.43 2.91 -4.76
C THR A 125 27.07 1.55 -5.33
N LEU A 126 25.77 1.24 -5.48
CA LEU A 126 25.32 0.00 -6.10
C LEU A 126 25.82 -0.12 -7.55
N LEU A 127 25.73 0.95 -8.35
CA LEU A 127 26.19 0.96 -9.74
C LEU A 127 27.71 0.82 -9.87
N THR A 128 28.51 1.33 -8.92
CA THR A 128 29.98 1.14 -8.95
C THR A 128 30.40 -0.32 -8.77
N SER A 129 29.52 -1.19 -8.25
CA SER A 129 29.80 -2.62 -8.17
C SER A 129 29.73 -3.35 -9.52
N LEU A 130 29.19 -2.71 -10.56
CA LEU A 130 29.06 -3.29 -11.88
C LEU A 130 30.43 -3.37 -12.57
N LYS A 131 30.82 -4.59 -12.93
CA LYS A 131 32.05 -4.84 -13.68
C LYS A 131 31.84 -4.56 -15.17
N GLU A 132 32.81 -3.92 -15.80
CA GLU A 132 32.80 -3.57 -17.24
C GLU A 132 32.58 -4.77 -18.18
N LYS A 133 32.90 -5.98 -17.71
CA LYS A 133 32.68 -7.22 -18.46
C LYS A 133 31.20 -7.54 -18.72
N HIS A 134 30.28 -7.03 -17.90
CA HIS A 134 28.85 -7.24 -18.07
C HIS A 134 28.29 -6.17 -19.01
N LYS A 135 27.86 -6.56 -20.20
CA LYS A 135 27.37 -5.64 -21.26
C LYS A 135 25.87 -5.70 -21.50
N ARG A 136 25.18 -6.68 -20.90
CA ARG A 136 23.75 -6.91 -21.06
C ARG A 136 23.11 -6.89 -19.68
N PHE A 137 22.02 -6.14 -19.56
CA PHE A 137 21.32 -5.92 -18.30
C PHE A 137 19.83 -6.17 -18.50
N THR A 138 19.19 -6.69 -17.47
CA THR A 138 17.74 -6.79 -17.36
C THR A 138 17.36 -6.07 -16.07
N VAL A 139 16.36 -5.19 -16.16
CA VAL A 139 15.85 -4.45 -15.00
C VAL A 139 14.46 -4.98 -14.71
N LEU A 140 14.23 -5.40 -13.46
CA LEU A 140 12.94 -5.85 -12.98
C LEU A 140 12.49 -4.88 -11.88
N ASP A 141 11.24 -4.44 -11.96
CA ASP A 141 10.60 -3.64 -10.91
C ASP A 141 9.49 -4.47 -10.28
N LEU A 142 9.52 -4.58 -8.96
CA LEU A 142 8.54 -5.38 -8.22
C LEU A 142 7.29 -4.54 -7.98
N LYS A 143 6.17 -4.98 -8.54
CA LYS A 143 4.88 -4.34 -8.30
C LYS A 143 4.38 -4.67 -6.89
N ASP A 144 3.87 -3.65 -6.20
CA ASP A 144 3.22 -3.77 -4.88
C ASP A 144 4.09 -4.44 -3.79
N ALA A 145 5.42 -4.30 -3.90
CA ALA A 145 6.41 -5.05 -3.10
C ALA A 145 6.21 -4.99 -1.58
N PHE A 146 5.73 -3.87 -1.03
CA PHE A 146 5.47 -3.74 0.41
C PHE A 146 4.33 -4.65 0.89
N PHE A 147 3.32 -4.88 0.06
CA PHE A 147 2.19 -5.77 0.40
C PHE A 147 2.57 -7.25 0.35
N CYS A 148 3.71 -7.58 -0.28
CA CYS A 148 4.22 -8.95 -0.30
C CYS A 148 4.85 -9.39 1.03
N ILE A 149 5.09 -8.47 1.96
CA ILE A 149 5.72 -8.74 3.25
C ILE A 149 4.65 -8.65 4.34
N PRO A 150 4.40 -9.74 5.09
CA PRO A 150 3.38 -9.71 6.13
C PRO A 150 3.78 -8.78 7.29
N LEU A 151 2.78 -8.17 7.92
CA LEU A 151 2.94 -7.39 9.14
C LEU A 151 2.55 -8.25 10.35
N ASP A 152 3.31 -8.14 11.44
CA ASP A 152 2.98 -8.82 12.68
C ASP A 152 1.63 -8.34 13.27
N LYS A 153 0.88 -9.25 13.89
CA LYS A 153 -0.49 -8.98 14.37
C LYS A 153 -0.58 -7.87 15.42
N GLU A 154 0.44 -7.71 16.27
CA GLU A 154 0.46 -6.61 17.24
C GLU A 154 0.73 -5.28 16.52
N SER A 155 1.60 -5.33 15.50
CA SER A 155 2.05 -4.16 14.74
C SER A 155 0.96 -3.60 13.82
N GLN A 156 0.08 -4.48 13.33
CA GLN A 156 -1.15 -4.15 12.62
C GLN A 156 -1.95 -3.05 13.35
N ALA A 157 -2.12 -3.16 14.67
CA ALA A 157 -2.91 -2.20 15.45
C ALA A 157 -2.39 -0.75 15.38
N TYR A 158 -1.12 -0.51 15.03
CA TYR A 158 -0.51 0.82 14.92
C TYR A 158 -0.79 1.54 13.60
N LEU A 159 -1.26 0.82 12.57
CA LEU A 159 -1.50 1.36 11.23
C LEU A 159 -2.98 1.40 10.80
N PRO A 160 -3.93 1.84 11.66
CA PRO A 160 -5.34 1.87 11.29
C PRO A 160 -5.68 3.07 10.42
N LEU A 161 -6.60 2.83 9.50
CA LEU A 161 -7.23 3.71 8.54
C LEU A 161 -8.67 3.99 8.97
N ASN A 162 -9.07 5.26 8.97
CA ASN A 162 -10.45 5.65 9.24
C ASN A 162 -11.26 5.68 7.94
N GLY A 163 -11.82 4.54 7.56
CA GLY A 163 -12.72 4.42 6.43
C GLY A 163 -14.15 4.70 6.83
N LYS A 164 -14.64 5.94 6.68
CA LYS A 164 -16.09 6.14 6.56
C LYS A 164 -16.48 5.73 5.13
N ALA A 165 -16.73 4.46 4.84
CA ALA A 165 -17.36 4.05 3.59
C ALA A 165 -18.85 4.51 3.56
N PRO A 166 -19.45 4.88 2.42
CA PRO A 166 -20.91 4.91 2.29
C PRO A 166 -21.49 3.48 2.39
N PRO A 167 -22.75 3.32 2.82
CA PRO A 167 -23.38 1.99 2.85
C PRO A 167 -23.65 1.50 1.42
N LEU A 168 -23.08 0.36 1.05
CA LEU A 168 -23.44 -0.36 -0.17
C LEU A 168 -24.68 -1.24 0.12
N ASP A 169 -25.81 -0.84 -0.45
CA ASP A 169 -27.07 -1.58 -0.66
C ASP A 169 -27.78 -2.23 0.56
N ALA A 170 -28.91 -1.63 0.93
CA ALA A 170 -29.89 -2.11 1.90
C ALA A 170 -30.85 -3.19 1.34
N ARG A 171 -30.36 -4.22 0.62
CA ARG A 171 -31.24 -5.23 -0.01
C ARG A 171 -30.98 -6.70 0.30
N HIS A 172 -30.13 -7.02 1.28
CA HIS A 172 -30.09 -8.38 1.81
C HIS A 172 -30.23 -8.37 3.33
N ASN A 173 -31.46 -8.66 3.75
CA ASN A 173 -31.85 -8.88 5.13
C ASN A 173 -31.38 -10.28 5.55
N SER A 174 -30.11 -10.40 5.92
CA SER A 174 -29.54 -11.58 6.58
C SER A 174 -29.17 -11.17 8.01
N PRO A 175 -29.60 -11.91 9.05
CA PRO A 175 -29.36 -11.52 10.42
C PRO A 175 -27.88 -11.78 10.73
N GLY A 176 -27.07 -10.73 10.83
CA GLY A 176 -25.68 -10.92 11.27
C GLY A 176 -24.80 -9.70 11.35
N HIS A 177 -24.64 -8.89 10.29
CA HIS A 177 -23.51 -7.95 10.26
C HIS A 177 -23.82 -6.65 9.50
N CYS A 178 -24.07 -5.57 10.25
CA CYS A 178 -24.19 -4.21 9.72
C CYS A 178 -23.59 -3.20 10.71
N TYR A 179 -22.26 -2.93 10.73
CA TYR A 179 -21.77 -1.74 11.45
C TYR A 179 -20.46 -1.17 10.87
N LEU A 180 -20.51 0.02 10.24
CA LEU A 180 -19.36 0.92 10.13
C LEU A 180 -19.73 2.30 10.68
N LYS A 181 -19.99 2.34 11.99
CA LYS A 181 -20.00 3.58 12.76
C LYS A 181 -19.07 3.42 13.96
N GLY A 182 -17.77 3.34 13.69
CA GLY A 182 -16.72 3.24 14.72
C GLY A 182 -15.49 2.43 14.32
N SER A 183 -15.60 1.55 13.33
CA SER A 183 -14.56 0.59 12.97
C SER A 183 -13.44 1.23 12.14
N LYS A 184 -12.20 0.82 12.41
CA LYS A 184 -11.01 1.20 11.63
C LYS A 184 -10.55 0.00 10.82
N ILE A 185 -9.83 0.23 9.74
CA ILE A 185 -9.30 -0.83 8.88
C ILE A 185 -7.79 -0.83 9.00
N VAL A 186 -7.14 -1.98 9.12
CA VAL A 186 -5.69 -2.08 9.27
C VAL A 186 -5.07 -2.82 8.08
N LEU A 187 -3.86 -2.41 7.71
CA LEU A 187 -2.99 -3.03 6.69
C LEU A 187 -2.55 -4.45 7.07
#